data_AF-A0A956ENG4-F1
#
_entry.id   AF-A0A956ENG4-F1
#
_cell.length_a   1.000
_cell.length_b   1.000
_cell.length_c   1.000
_cell.angle_alpha   90.00
_cell.angle_beta   90.00
_cell.angle_gamma   90.00
#
_symmetry.space_group_name_H-M   'P 1'
#
loop_
_entity.id
_entity.type
_entity.pdbx_description
1 polymer ?
#
loop_
_entity_poly.entity_id
_entity_poly.type
_entity_poly.pdbx_seq_one_letter_code
_entity_poly.pdbx_strand_id
1 'polypeptide(L)'
;VSEWGHLAELQPITTPEEGRRYVARVRQIPGAIRAEIDLLADGFVARRVTTAESARRVKAMIDGELARPLPEWPLLAPAAAAHPDWPKDQLDAFRAELGAAVAEVRPALVEFGRFIDDVLADGVRGEGESGVVNLPDGLPCYRSQIRVYTSLSRSPKEIHAIGLAEVARINKEMQVLGKRLFGSDDLAAILRRLREDRSLYFDTPAEILGAAEAGLQAARAKIPDYFGILPKAPCEVREIPDYEAPFTHIGYYRHPIPGGVKPGEYFVNTYRPETRPRFEARVLAIHESIPGHHLQLAIAQELPATPAFRKHAEQNVFVEGWALYTEDLAEEMGLYESDLDRMGKLSFAAWRASRLVVDTGIHAFGWSRAEGERFMA
;
A
#
# COMPACT_ATOMS: atom_id res chain seq x y z
N VAL A 1 0.60 10.54 10.72
CA VAL A 1 0.00 11.73 10.06
C VAL A 1 -0.96 11.32 8.95
N SER A 2 -0.56 10.37 8.07
CA SER A 2 -1.43 9.85 7.00
C SER A 2 -2.78 9.33 7.50
N GLU A 3 -2.80 8.45 8.51
CA GLU A 3 -4.06 7.87 9.01
C GLU A 3 -5.08 8.91 9.51
N TRP A 4 -4.60 10.00 10.11
CA TRP A 4 -5.48 11.09 10.54
C TRP A 4 -6.07 11.86 9.36
N GLY A 5 -5.28 12.11 8.32
CA GLY A 5 -5.74 12.77 7.09
C GLY A 5 -6.85 11.99 6.38
N HIS A 6 -6.79 10.65 6.39
CA HIS A 6 -7.80 9.79 5.78
C HIS A 6 -9.09 9.68 6.60
N LEU A 7 -9.14 10.18 7.84
CA LEU A 7 -10.37 10.09 8.67
C LEU A 7 -11.57 10.73 7.96
N ALA A 8 -11.35 11.82 7.23
CA ALA A 8 -12.37 12.50 6.42
C ALA A 8 -12.89 11.63 5.27
N GLU A 9 -12.05 10.75 4.71
CA GLU A 9 -12.40 9.85 3.62
C GLU A 9 -13.12 8.59 4.12
N LEU A 10 -12.75 8.12 5.32
CA LEU A 10 -13.25 6.87 5.91
C LEU A 10 -14.57 7.03 6.66
N GLN A 11 -14.92 8.23 7.10
CA GLN A 11 -16.17 8.51 7.80
C GLN A 11 -17.12 9.32 6.90
N PRO A 12 -18.12 8.68 6.26
CA PRO A 12 -19.21 9.40 5.62
C PRO A 12 -19.90 10.34 6.61
N ILE A 13 -20.11 11.59 6.20
CA ILE A 13 -20.83 12.61 6.97
C ILE A 13 -22.00 13.06 6.10
N THR A 14 -23.15 12.42 6.32
CA THR A 14 -24.40 12.69 5.59
C THR A 14 -25.42 13.38 6.49
N THR A 15 -25.29 13.24 7.81
CA THR A 15 -26.20 13.82 8.81
C THR A 15 -25.48 14.70 9.83
N PRO A 16 -26.16 15.68 10.44
CA PRO A 16 -25.56 16.51 11.49
C PRO A 16 -25.02 15.72 12.69
N GLU A 17 -25.63 14.58 13.02
CA GLU A 17 -25.15 13.68 14.07
C GLU A 17 -23.82 13.03 13.70
N GLU A 18 -23.64 12.62 12.44
CA GLU A 18 -22.34 12.14 11.94
C GLU A 18 -21.27 13.23 11.97
N GLY A 19 -21.65 14.47 11.66
CA GLY A 19 -20.79 15.65 11.80
C GLY A 19 -20.30 15.84 13.24
N ARG A 20 -21.20 15.78 14.22
CA ARG A 20 -20.84 15.85 15.65
C ARG A 20 -19.89 14.73 16.07
N ARG A 21 -20.15 13.48 15.62
CA ARG A 21 -19.26 12.34 15.90
C ARG A 21 -17.88 12.51 15.26
N TYR A 22 -17.80 13.08 14.06
CA TYR A 22 -16.53 13.39 13.41
C TYR A 22 -15.74 14.43 14.21
N VAL A 23 -16.36 15.55 14.60
CA VAL A 23 -15.74 16.57 15.47
C VAL A 23 -15.22 15.94 16.77
N ALA A 24 -16.04 15.10 17.41
CA ALA A 24 -15.65 14.42 18.64
C ALA A 24 -14.40 13.55 18.46
N ARG A 25 -14.25 12.87 17.31
CA ARG A 25 -13.04 12.10 16.97
C ARG A 25 -11.83 12.99 16.73
N VAL A 26 -12.00 14.08 15.97
CA VAL A 26 -10.90 15.04 15.70
C VAL A 26 -10.35 15.62 17.00
N ARG A 27 -11.21 15.94 17.98
CA ARG A 27 -10.79 16.42 19.31
C ARG A 27 -9.95 15.41 20.11
N GLN A 28 -9.96 14.11 19.77
CA GLN A 28 -9.11 13.11 20.44
C GLN A 28 -7.71 13.01 19.82
N ILE A 29 -7.51 13.52 18.60
CA ILE A 29 -6.23 13.41 17.87
C ILE A 29 -5.04 13.99 18.67
N PRO A 30 -5.14 15.17 19.32
CA PRO A 30 -4.02 15.69 20.12
C PRO A 30 -3.60 14.74 21.24
N GLY A 31 -4.57 14.12 21.92
CA GLY A 31 -4.31 13.13 22.97
C GLY A 31 -3.66 11.86 22.41
N ALA A 32 -4.13 11.38 21.26
CA ALA A 32 -3.54 10.22 20.57
C ALA A 32 -2.09 10.49 20.13
N ILE A 33 -1.79 11.69 19.62
CA ILE A 33 -0.41 12.08 19.25
C ILE A 33 0.50 12.05 20.49
N ARG A 34 0.06 12.60 21.62
CA ARG A 34 0.87 12.61 22.85
C ARG A 34 1.08 11.20 23.41
N ALA A 35 0.05 10.36 23.38
CA ALA A 35 0.18 8.96 23.76
C ALA A 35 1.18 8.20 22.88
N GLU A 36 1.23 8.51 21.58
CA GLU A 36 2.23 7.96 20.67
C GLU A 36 3.64 8.46 21.00
N ILE A 37 3.81 9.75 21.34
CA ILE A 37 5.09 10.30 21.81
C ILE A 37 5.56 9.55 23.07
N ASP A 38 4.68 9.35 24.05
CA ASP A 38 5.01 8.64 25.29
C ASP A 38 5.46 7.20 25.00
N LEU A 39 4.74 6.48 24.12
CA LEU A 39 5.10 5.12 23.71
C LEU A 39 6.47 5.06 23.00
N LEU A 40 6.73 6.02 22.11
CA LEU A 40 8.01 6.10 21.40
C LEU A 40 9.16 6.49 22.35
N ALA A 41 8.90 7.31 23.37
CA ALA A 41 9.87 7.66 24.40
C ALA A 41 10.25 6.43 25.25
N ASP A 42 9.28 5.59 25.61
CA ASP A 42 9.55 4.30 26.26
C ASP A 42 10.43 3.40 25.36
N GLY A 43 10.12 3.36 24.06
CA GLY A 43 10.94 2.68 23.05
C GLY A 43 12.37 3.20 22.99
N PHE A 44 12.56 4.52 23.04
CA PHE A 44 13.86 5.17 23.07
C PHE A 44 14.67 4.75 24.29
N VAL A 45 14.09 4.80 25.50
CA VAL A 45 14.73 4.35 26.75
C VAL A 45 15.11 2.87 26.68
N ALA A 46 14.24 2.04 26.10
CA ALA A 46 14.48 0.61 25.89
C ALA A 46 15.45 0.28 24.74
N ARG A 47 16.03 1.30 24.07
CA ARG A 47 16.87 1.15 22.86
C ARG A 47 16.17 0.39 21.72
N ARG A 48 14.85 0.51 21.64
CA ARG A 48 13.99 0.00 20.57
C ARG A 48 13.70 1.10 19.56
N VAL A 49 14.76 1.56 18.91
CA VAL A 49 14.71 2.77 18.08
C VAL A 49 14.59 2.49 16.58
N THR A 50 14.04 3.46 15.85
CA THR A 50 13.89 3.39 14.39
C THR A 50 15.22 3.69 13.67
N THR A 51 15.22 3.67 12.34
CA THR A 51 16.37 4.11 11.53
C THR A 51 16.32 5.62 11.29
N ALA A 52 17.48 6.23 11.04
CA ALA A 52 17.55 7.67 10.73
C ALA A 52 16.67 8.04 9.52
N GLU A 53 16.67 7.21 8.48
CA GLU A 53 15.84 7.40 7.29
C GLU A 53 14.34 7.42 7.62
N SER A 54 13.88 6.45 8.41
CA SER A 54 12.46 6.39 8.83
C SER A 54 12.06 7.64 9.63
N ALA A 55 12.90 8.06 10.58
CA ALA A 55 12.64 9.27 11.37
C ALA A 55 12.61 10.54 10.50
N ARG A 56 13.55 10.68 9.55
CA ARG A 56 13.56 11.81 8.60
C ARG A 56 12.29 11.86 7.74
N ARG A 57 11.78 10.71 7.29
CA ARG A 57 10.54 10.65 6.51
C ARG A 57 9.34 11.09 7.34
N VAL A 58 9.22 10.61 8.57
CA VAL A 58 8.15 11.04 9.48
C VAL A 58 8.24 12.56 9.74
N LYS A 59 9.46 13.08 9.97
CA LYS A 59 9.69 14.52 10.13
C LYS A 59 9.26 15.31 8.90
N ALA A 60 9.66 14.87 7.71
CA ALA A 60 9.28 15.52 6.45
C ALA A 60 7.76 15.53 6.24
N MET A 61 7.05 14.46 6.61
CA MET A 61 5.58 14.42 6.56
C MET A 61 4.94 15.41 7.53
N ILE A 62 5.46 15.49 8.77
CA ILE A 62 4.99 16.46 9.78
C ILE A 62 5.22 17.89 9.29
N ASP A 63 6.44 18.18 8.81
CA ASP A 63 6.81 19.51 8.32
C ASP A 63 6.01 19.92 7.09
N GLY A 64 5.79 18.98 6.17
CA GLY A 64 4.96 19.19 4.98
C GLY A 64 3.53 19.58 5.34
N GLU A 65 2.90 18.88 6.30
CA GLU A 65 1.55 19.22 6.76
C GLU A 65 1.52 20.54 7.54
N LEU A 66 2.52 20.81 8.39
CA LEU A 66 2.63 22.05 9.16
C LEU A 66 2.91 23.29 8.29
N ALA A 67 3.51 23.10 7.11
CA ALA A 67 3.74 24.16 6.12
C ALA A 67 2.46 24.55 5.35
N ARG A 68 1.45 23.67 5.30
CA ARG A 68 0.17 23.96 4.65
C ARG A 68 -0.65 24.94 5.50
N PRO A 69 -1.36 25.90 4.88
CA PRO A 69 -2.36 26.69 5.57
C PRO A 69 -3.39 25.79 6.25
N LEU A 70 -3.76 26.10 7.49
CA LEU A 70 -4.73 25.30 8.26
C LEU A 70 -6.03 25.01 7.49
N PRO A 71 -6.65 25.98 6.76
CA PRO A 71 -7.86 25.72 5.97
C PRO A 71 -7.72 24.66 4.87
N GLU A 72 -6.50 24.35 4.45
CA GLU A 72 -6.20 23.34 3.43
C GLU A 72 -5.94 21.95 4.01
N TRP A 73 -5.97 21.80 5.34
CA TRP A 73 -5.75 20.50 5.99
C TRP A 73 -6.87 19.51 5.64
N PRO A 74 -6.56 18.24 5.28
CA PRO A 74 -7.56 17.25 4.89
C PRO A 74 -8.65 17.02 5.94
N LEU A 75 -8.32 17.18 7.23
CA LEU A 75 -9.27 17.07 8.34
C LEU A 75 -10.44 18.07 8.24
N LEU A 76 -10.26 19.20 7.54
CA LEU A 76 -11.31 20.20 7.29
C LEU A 76 -12.10 19.97 6.01
N ALA A 77 -11.74 19.00 5.16
CA ALA A 77 -12.46 18.72 3.92
C ALA A 77 -13.98 18.56 4.14
N PRO A 78 -14.47 17.91 5.21
CA PRO A 78 -15.91 17.81 5.45
C PRO A 78 -16.61 19.16 5.72
N ALA A 79 -15.91 20.16 6.29
CA ALA A 79 -16.48 21.49 6.49
C ALA A 79 -16.65 22.27 5.17
N ALA A 80 -15.77 22.02 4.20
CA ALA A 80 -15.81 22.61 2.87
C ALA A 80 -16.82 21.91 1.93
N ALA A 81 -17.18 20.65 2.22
CA ALA A 81 -18.15 19.89 1.44
C ALA A 81 -19.57 20.49 1.50
N ALA A 82 -20.38 20.14 0.49
CA ALA A 82 -21.79 20.51 0.43
C ALA A 82 -22.63 19.62 1.34
N HIS A 83 -23.50 20.24 2.15
CA HIS A 83 -24.45 19.57 3.05
C HIS A 83 -25.86 20.11 2.78
N PRO A 84 -26.46 19.81 1.61
CA PRO A 84 -27.68 20.48 1.14
C PRO A 84 -28.89 20.26 2.07
N ASP A 85 -28.94 19.12 2.75
CA ASP A 85 -30.06 18.73 3.61
C ASP A 85 -29.88 19.16 5.08
N TRP A 86 -28.82 19.90 5.40
CA TRP A 86 -28.54 20.30 6.78
C TRP A 86 -29.18 21.66 7.11
N PRO A 87 -29.80 21.79 8.30
CA PRO A 87 -30.18 23.09 8.83
C PRO A 87 -28.97 24.03 8.92
N LYS A 88 -29.13 25.28 8.49
CA LYS A 88 -28.05 26.28 8.40
C LYS A 88 -27.31 26.45 9.74
N ASP A 89 -28.04 26.54 10.83
CA ASP A 89 -27.50 26.67 12.19
C ASP A 89 -26.62 25.49 12.58
N GLN A 90 -27.02 24.27 12.22
CA GLN A 90 -26.23 23.06 12.49
C GLN A 90 -24.99 22.96 11.60
N LEU A 91 -25.09 23.38 10.34
CA LEU A 91 -23.95 23.44 9.43
C LEU A 91 -22.92 24.48 9.88
N ASP A 92 -23.37 25.68 10.28
CA ASP A 92 -22.50 26.73 10.80
C ASP A 92 -21.80 26.29 12.10
N ALA A 93 -22.54 25.65 13.02
CA ALA A 93 -21.97 25.08 14.24
C ALA A 93 -20.93 23.99 13.92
N PHE A 94 -21.24 23.06 13.02
CA PHE A 94 -20.31 22.02 12.60
C PHE A 94 -19.01 22.59 12.04
N ARG A 95 -19.09 23.57 11.14
CA ARG A 95 -17.91 24.23 10.54
C ARG A 95 -17.06 24.94 11.60
N ALA A 96 -17.70 25.66 12.51
CA ALA A 96 -17.00 26.36 13.60
C ALA A 96 -16.31 25.38 14.57
N GLU A 97 -17.04 24.35 15.00
CA GLU A 97 -16.52 23.35 15.94
C GLU A 97 -15.42 22.50 15.33
N LEU A 98 -15.54 22.12 14.06
CA LEU A 98 -14.49 21.38 13.36
C LEU A 98 -13.25 22.25 13.15
N GLY A 99 -13.42 23.52 12.77
CA GLY A 99 -12.33 24.49 12.68
C GLY A 99 -11.55 24.62 13.99
N ALA A 100 -12.26 24.74 15.11
CA ALA A 100 -11.65 24.77 16.44
C ALA A 100 -10.92 23.46 16.78
N ALA A 101 -11.55 22.31 16.53
CA ALA A 101 -10.96 21.01 16.82
C ALA A 101 -9.67 20.75 16.00
N VAL A 102 -9.65 21.12 14.71
CA VAL A 102 -8.45 20.97 13.87
C VAL A 102 -7.34 21.94 14.30
N ALA A 103 -7.68 23.15 14.77
CA ALA A 103 -6.68 24.08 15.29
C ALA A 103 -5.93 23.52 16.53
N GLU A 104 -6.56 22.68 17.34
CA GLU A 104 -5.94 21.98 18.47
C GLU A 104 -4.96 20.86 18.06
N VAL A 105 -5.10 20.31 16.85
CA VAL A 105 -4.20 19.26 16.31
C VAL A 105 -2.82 19.84 16.00
N ARG A 106 -2.75 21.09 15.53
CA ARG A 106 -1.50 21.71 15.08
C ARG A 106 -0.43 21.80 16.18
N PRO A 107 -0.72 22.28 17.41
CA PRO A 107 0.25 22.24 18.50
C PRO A 107 0.78 20.83 18.81
N ALA A 108 -0.07 19.80 18.79
CA ALA A 108 0.35 18.42 19.03
C ALA A 108 1.27 17.89 17.92
N LEU A 109 1.01 18.24 16.66
CA LEU A 109 1.93 17.90 15.56
C LEU A 109 3.27 18.64 15.66
N VAL A 110 3.29 19.89 16.13
CA VAL A 110 4.55 20.61 16.43
C VAL A 110 5.33 19.92 17.55
N GLU A 111 4.64 19.50 18.61
CA GLU A 111 5.22 18.73 19.72
C GLU A 111 5.84 17.42 19.21
N PHE A 112 5.10 16.68 18.37
CA PHE A 112 5.62 15.45 17.78
C PHE A 112 6.82 15.70 16.87
N GLY A 113 6.80 16.76 16.06
CA GLY A 113 7.92 17.15 15.21
C GLY A 113 9.21 17.40 16.02
N ARG A 114 9.11 18.07 17.17
CA ARG A 114 10.25 18.29 18.08
C ARG A 114 10.76 16.99 18.69
N PHE A 115 9.86 16.11 19.12
CA PHE A 115 10.26 14.79 19.61
C PHE A 115 11.03 13.99 18.55
N ILE A 116 10.61 14.05 17.28
CA ILE A 116 11.35 13.41 16.19
C ILE A 116 12.73 14.05 15.96
N ASP A 117 12.88 15.37 16.15
CA ASP A 117 14.21 16.03 16.12
C ASP A 117 15.13 15.47 17.23
N ASP A 118 14.61 15.29 18.45
CA ASP A 118 15.37 14.69 19.56
C ASP A 118 15.77 13.24 19.26
N VAL A 119 14.85 12.46 18.67
CA VAL A 119 15.14 11.08 18.20
C VAL A 119 16.23 11.09 17.14
N LEU A 120 16.20 12.02 16.18
CA LEU A 120 17.21 12.11 15.12
C LEU A 120 18.60 12.48 15.64
N ALA A 121 18.68 13.25 16.73
CA ALA A 121 19.95 13.66 17.31
C ALA A 121 20.71 12.48 17.94
N ASP A 122 20.05 11.70 18.80
CA ASP A 122 20.73 10.71 19.66
C ASP A 122 20.05 9.32 19.70
N GLY A 123 18.98 9.11 18.93
CA GLY A 123 18.04 8.01 19.11
C GLY A 123 17.76 7.15 17.89
N VAL A 124 18.67 7.05 16.93
CA VAL A 124 18.44 6.27 15.70
C VAL A 124 19.52 5.25 15.46
N ARG A 125 19.15 4.14 14.83
CA ARG A 125 20.09 3.16 14.28
C ARG A 125 20.89 3.77 13.13
N GLY A 126 22.18 3.44 13.06
CA GLY A 126 23.10 3.93 12.03
C GLY A 126 22.77 3.40 10.63
N GLU A 127 23.42 3.95 9.59
CA GLU A 127 23.14 3.60 8.19
C GLU A 127 23.40 2.11 7.86
N GLY A 128 24.35 1.48 8.54
CA GLY A 128 24.61 0.04 8.45
C GLY A 128 23.63 -0.84 9.25
N GLU A 129 22.80 -0.25 10.10
CA GLU A 129 21.98 -0.97 11.08
C GLU A 129 20.50 -1.01 10.69
N SER A 130 20.21 -1.11 9.38
CA SER A 130 18.85 -1.06 8.84
C SER A 130 17.94 -2.17 9.40
N GLY A 131 18.52 -3.34 9.67
CA GLY A 131 17.83 -4.51 10.17
C GLY A 131 17.30 -4.40 11.60
N VAL A 132 16.10 -4.94 11.86
CA VAL A 132 15.61 -5.11 13.24
C VAL A 132 16.52 -6.00 14.08
N VAL A 133 17.35 -6.86 13.45
CA VAL A 133 18.41 -7.64 14.10
C VAL A 133 19.35 -6.80 14.96
N ASN A 134 19.49 -5.51 14.66
CA ASN A 134 20.34 -4.57 15.40
C ASN A 134 19.67 -4.01 16.68
N LEU A 135 18.46 -4.46 17.01
CA LEU A 135 17.78 -4.16 18.28
C LEU A 135 18.11 -5.22 19.34
N PRO A 136 17.95 -4.91 20.65
CA PRO A 136 18.29 -5.84 21.74
C PRO A 136 17.70 -7.27 21.60
N ASP A 137 16.46 -7.38 21.12
CA ASP A 137 15.77 -8.66 20.84
C ASP A 137 15.43 -8.81 19.34
N GLY A 138 16.29 -8.29 18.47
CA GLY A 138 16.00 -8.11 17.06
C GLY A 138 15.59 -9.39 16.31
N LEU A 139 16.40 -10.45 16.43
CA LEU A 139 16.14 -11.71 15.75
C LEU A 139 14.90 -12.45 16.29
N PRO A 140 14.68 -12.56 17.63
CA PRO A 140 13.40 -13.03 18.17
C PRO A 140 12.20 -12.22 17.67
N CYS A 141 12.31 -10.89 17.63
CA CYS A 141 11.27 -10.01 17.10
C CYS A 141 10.97 -10.34 15.63
N TYR A 142 12.01 -10.43 14.78
CA TYR A 142 11.86 -10.77 13.37
C TYR A 142 11.22 -12.16 13.16
N ARG A 143 11.60 -13.17 13.95
CA ARG A 143 10.96 -14.49 13.92
C ARG A 143 9.48 -14.44 14.31
N SER A 144 9.13 -13.59 15.28
CA SER A 144 7.73 -13.34 15.62
C SER A 144 6.99 -12.68 14.45
N GLN A 145 7.60 -11.71 13.79
CA GLN A 145 7.02 -11.05 12.61
C GLN A 145 6.82 -12.03 11.45
N ILE A 146 7.75 -12.96 11.19
CA ILE A 146 7.53 -14.04 10.22
C ILE A 146 6.24 -14.80 10.54
N ARG A 147 6.02 -15.16 11.81
CA ARG A 147 4.79 -15.87 12.20
C ARG A 147 3.54 -15.02 12.05
N VAL A 148 3.60 -13.72 12.37
CA VAL A 148 2.48 -12.78 12.19
C VAL A 148 2.12 -12.65 10.71
N TYR A 149 3.11 -12.42 9.84
CA TYR A 149 2.87 -12.14 8.43
C TYR A 149 2.66 -13.38 7.57
N THR A 150 3.16 -14.55 7.97
CA THR A 150 3.06 -15.79 7.18
C THR A 150 2.17 -16.86 7.79
N SER A 151 1.82 -16.75 9.09
CA SER A 151 1.25 -17.83 9.92
C SER A 151 2.12 -19.09 10.07
N LEU A 152 3.31 -19.12 9.46
CA LEU A 152 4.24 -20.24 9.45
C LEU A 152 5.39 -20.03 10.42
N SER A 153 6.00 -21.14 10.84
CA SER A 153 7.17 -21.17 11.73
C SER A 153 8.49 -21.28 10.95
N ARG A 154 8.54 -20.78 9.71
CA ARG A 154 9.72 -20.85 8.85
C ARG A 154 10.86 -20.03 9.44
N SER A 155 12.08 -20.53 9.32
CA SER A 155 13.28 -19.78 9.68
C SER A 155 13.61 -18.72 8.62
N PRO A 156 14.27 -17.61 9.00
CA PRO A 156 14.79 -16.64 8.04
C PRO A 156 15.65 -17.28 6.94
N LYS A 157 16.46 -18.28 7.29
CA LYS A 157 17.33 -19.00 6.35
C LYS A 157 16.53 -19.77 5.29
N GLU A 158 15.44 -20.43 5.68
CA GLU A 158 14.58 -21.12 4.72
C GLU A 158 13.90 -20.11 3.78
N ILE A 159 13.37 -19.00 4.32
CA ILE A 159 12.72 -17.97 3.51
C ILE A 159 13.70 -17.35 2.51
N HIS A 160 14.92 -17.04 2.95
CA HIS A 160 15.97 -16.50 2.08
C HIS A 160 16.33 -17.46 0.95
N ALA A 161 16.49 -18.75 1.28
CA ALA A 161 16.80 -19.79 0.30
C ALA A 161 15.67 -19.97 -0.73
N ILE A 162 14.40 -19.90 -0.30
CA ILE A 162 13.24 -19.90 -1.18
C ILE A 162 13.30 -18.69 -2.13
N GLY A 163 13.55 -17.49 -1.59
CA GLY A 163 13.68 -16.27 -2.39
C GLY A 163 14.76 -16.39 -3.48
N LEU A 164 15.95 -16.86 -3.13
CA LEU A 164 17.04 -17.07 -4.10
C LEU A 164 16.69 -18.10 -5.17
N ALA A 165 16.02 -19.19 -4.79
CA ALA A 165 15.59 -20.22 -5.73
C ALA A 165 14.52 -19.69 -6.70
N GLU A 166 13.54 -18.93 -6.21
CA GLU A 166 12.50 -18.32 -7.03
C GLU A 166 13.07 -17.25 -7.97
N VAL A 167 13.97 -16.38 -7.50
CA VAL A 167 14.66 -15.41 -8.37
C VAL A 167 15.40 -16.14 -9.49
N ALA A 168 16.12 -17.22 -9.19
CA ALA A 168 16.84 -18.00 -10.20
C ALA A 168 15.90 -18.69 -11.20
N ARG A 169 14.73 -19.18 -10.76
CA ARG A 169 13.70 -19.77 -11.63
C ARG A 169 13.10 -18.71 -12.56
N ILE A 170 12.65 -17.59 -12.00
CA ILE A 170 12.01 -16.49 -12.72
C ILE A 170 12.96 -15.90 -13.77
N ASN A 171 14.24 -15.71 -13.41
CA ASN A 171 15.25 -15.22 -14.35
C ASN A 171 15.36 -16.11 -15.60
N LYS A 172 15.32 -17.44 -15.44
CA LYS A 172 15.34 -18.36 -16.60
C LYS A 172 14.10 -18.22 -17.48
N GLU A 173 12.93 -18.03 -16.87
CA GLU A 173 11.69 -17.80 -17.62
C GLU A 173 11.69 -16.46 -18.35
N MET A 174 12.23 -15.41 -17.73
CA MET A 174 12.45 -14.11 -18.37
C MET A 174 13.41 -14.24 -19.56
N GLN A 175 14.48 -15.04 -19.47
CA GLN A 175 15.38 -15.30 -20.61
C GLN A 175 14.66 -16.00 -21.76
N VAL A 176 13.80 -16.96 -21.47
CA VAL A 176 12.99 -17.67 -22.48
C VAL A 176 12.03 -16.71 -23.19
N LEU A 177 11.33 -15.84 -22.45
CA LEU A 177 10.46 -14.82 -23.03
C LEU A 177 11.25 -13.74 -23.77
N GLY A 178 12.36 -13.29 -23.20
CA GLY A 178 13.25 -12.29 -23.79
C GLY A 178 13.80 -12.74 -25.14
N LYS A 179 14.08 -14.03 -25.31
CA LYS A 179 14.49 -14.58 -26.60
C LYS A 179 13.40 -14.45 -27.67
N ARG A 180 12.14 -14.63 -27.30
CA ARG A 180 10.99 -14.50 -28.22
C ARG A 180 10.64 -13.04 -28.51
N LEU A 181 10.68 -12.19 -27.49
CA LEU A 181 10.30 -10.78 -27.59
C LEU A 181 11.40 -9.89 -28.17
N PHE A 182 12.64 -10.12 -27.75
CA PHE A 182 13.78 -9.22 -27.99
C PHE A 182 14.94 -9.88 -28.73
N GLY A 183 14.84 -11.18 -29.05
CA GLY A 183 15.89 -11.92 -29.74
C GLY A 183 17.14 -12.21 -28.89
N SER A 184 17.09 -12.01 -27.58
CA SER A 184 18.21 -12.20 -26.65
C SER A 184 17.80 -13.04 -25.46
N ASP A 185 18.63 -14.00 -25.05
CA ASP A 185 18.54 -14.71 -23.77
C ASP A 185 19.54 -14.18 -22.72
N ASP A 186 20.26 -13.09 -23.01
CA ASP A 186 21.04 -12.38 -22.00
C ASP A 186 20.12 -11.58 -21.06
N LEU A 187 20.04 -12.03 -19.81
CA LEU A 187 19.19 -11.41 -18.78
C LEU A 187 19.54 -9.93 -18.59
N ALA A 188 20.82 -9.55 -18.62
CA ALA A 188 21.21 -8.16 -18.41
C ALA A 188 20.71 -7.27 -19.55
N ALA A 189 20.81 -7.71 -20.80
CA ALA A 189 20.23 -7.02 -21.95
C ALA A 189 18.70 -6.96 -21.89
N ILE A 190 18.03 -8.04 -21.46
CA ILE A 190 16.56 -8.07 -21.29
C ILE A 190 16.11 -7.05 -20.25
N LEU A 191 16.69 -7.08 -19.04
CA LEU A 191 16.33 -6.16 -17.96
C LEU A 191 16.63 -4.70 -18.33
N ARG A 192 17.77 -4.45 -18.99
CA ARG A 192 18.09 -3.12 -19.52
C ARG A 192 17.02 -2.64 -20.49
N ARG A 193 16.60 -3.48 -21.43
CA ARG A 193 15.55 -3.13 -22.38
C ARG A 193 14.22 -2.85 -21.68
N LEU A 194 13.81 -3.69 -20.74
CA LEU A 194 12.58 -3.47 -19.96
C LEU A 194 12.60 -2.12 -19.21
N ARG A 195 13.77 -1.64 -18.80
CA ARG A 195 13.95 -0.37 -18.07
C ARG A 195 14.09 0.86 -18.96
N GLU A 196 14.69 0.71 -20.14
CA GLU A 196 15.15 1.83 -20.97
C GLU A 196 14.34 2.00 -22.27
N ASP A 197 13.68 0.95 -22.76
CA ASP A 197 12.89 1.02 -24.00
C ASP A 197 11.58 1.79 -23.76
N ARG A 198 11.57 3.05 -24.18
CA ARG A 198 10.44 3.98 -24.05
C ARG A 198 9.12 3.44 -24.62
N SER A 199 9.17 2.57 -25.65
CA SER A 199 7.97 1.98 -26.24
C SER A 199 7.22 1.02 -25.30
N LEU A 200 7.88 0.55 -24.23
CA LEU A 200 7.31 -0.36 -23.25
C LEU A 200 6.55 0.33 -22.12
N TYR A 201 6.40 1.65 -22.17
CA TYR A 201 5.85 2.45 -21.09
C TYR A 201 4.76 3.41 -21.59
N PHE A 202 3.93 3.88 -20.67
CA PHE A 202 2.84 4.81 -20.99
C PHE A 202 3.34 6.23 -21.25
N ASP A 203 2.60 6.99 -22.05
CA ASP A 203 2.90 8.40 -22.33
C ASP A 203 1.92 9.34 -21.62
N THR A 204 0.69 8.88 -21.34
CA THR A 204 -0.35 9.72 -20.71
C THR A 204 -1.10 9.01 -19.58
N PRO A 205 -1.68 9.78 -18.63
CA PRO A 205 -2.60 9.25 -17.62
C PRO A 205 -3.78 8.47 -18.21
N ALA A 206 -4.33 8.95 -19.32
CA ALA A 206 -5.49 8.35 -19.98
C ALA A 206 -5.20 6.94 -20.50
N GLU A 207 -3.98 6.67 -21.00
CA GLU A 207 -3.60 5.34 -21.43
C GLU A 207 -3.49 4.36 -20.25
N ILE A 208 -3.01 4.83 -19.09
CA ILE A 208 -2.92 4.02 -17.87
C ILE A 208 -4.31 3.61 -17.40
N LEU A 209 -5.23 4.59 -17.29
CA LEU A 209 -6.61 4.34 -16.91
C LEU A 209 -7.30 3.39 -17.90
N GLY A 210 -7.13 3.63 -19.20
CA GLY A 210 -7.69 2.75 -20.24
C GLY A 210 -7.15 1.32 -20.16
N ALA A 211 -5.85 1.13 -19.88
CA ALA A 211 -5.26 -0.20 -19.71
C ALA A 211 -5.80 -0.90 -18.45
N ALA A 212 -5.98 -0.17 -17.35
CA ALA A 212 -6.56 -0.71 -16.13
C ALA A 212 -8.04 -1.11 -16.30
N GLU A 213 -8.84 -0.28 -16.97
CA GLU A 213 -10.23 -0.57 -17.28
C GLU A 213 -10.36 -1.78 -18.22
N ALA A 214 -9.55 -1.84 -19.28
CA ALA A 214 -9.49 -3.01 -20.16
C ALA A 214 -9.05 -4.29 -19.42
N GLY A 215 -8.11 -4.14 -18.48
CA GLY A 215 -7.72 -5.12 -17.46
C GLY A 215 -8.92 -5.73 -16.76
N LEU A 216 -9.67 -4.87 -16.07
CA LEU A 216 -10.83 -5.22 -15.28
C LEU A 216 -11.95 -5.84 -16.13
N GLN A 217 -12.24 -5.30 -17.31
CA GLN A 217 -13.33 -5.82 -18.16
C GLN A 217 -13.03 -7.20 -18.73
N ALA A 218 -11.79 -7.44 -19.18
CA ALA A 218 -11.38 -8.75 -19.67
C ALA A 218 -11.48 -9.81 -18.56
N ALA A 219 -11.02 -9.47 -17.35
CA ALA A 219 -11.16 -10.36 -16.20
C ALA A 219 -12.63 -10.60 -15.85
N ARG A 220 -13.47 -9.54 -15.81
CA ARG A 220 -14.91 -9.65 -15.52
C ARG A 220 -15.62 -10.64 -16.43
N ALA A 221 -15.25 -10.67 -17.71
CA ALA A 221 -15.83 -11.60 -18.69
C ALA A 221 -15.44 -13.07 -18.44
N LYS A 222 -14.26 -13.34 -17.86
CA LYS A 222 -13.73 -14.69 -17.63
C LYS A 222 -14.09 -15.28 -16.26
N ILE A 223 -14.26 -14.44 -15.25
CA ILE A 223 -14.44 -14.85 -13.86
C ILE A 223 -15.58 -15.87 -13.63
N PRO A 224 -16.77 -15.75 -14.27
CA PRO A 224 -17.85 -16.73 -14.08
C PRO A 224 -17.51 -18.17 -14.51
N ASP A 225 -16.53 -18.36 -15.40
CA ASP A 225 -16.11 -19.68 -15.87
C ASP A 225 -15.24 -20.42 -14.85
N TYR A 226 -14.65 -19.70 -13.89
CA TYR A 226 -13.67 -20.21 -12.93
C TYR A 226 -14.15 -20.19 -11.47
N PHE A 227 -15.08 -19.29 -11.13
CA PHE A 227 -15.51 -19.08 -9.75
C PHE A 227 -17.03 -19.24 -9.59
N GLY A 228 -17.44 -20.16 -8.71
CA GLY A 228 -18.86 -20.38 -8.39
C GLY A 228 -19.46 -19.38 -7.39
N ILE A 229 -18.64 -18.55 -6.75
CA ILE A 229 -19.06 -17.50 -5.82
C ILE A 229 -18.44 -16.19 -6.30
N LEU A 230 -19.29 -15.20 -6.54
CA LEU A 230 -18.89 -13.88 -7.05
C LEU A 230 -19.33 -12.78 -6.07
N PRO A 231 -18.55 -11.70 -5.93
CA PRO A 231 -18.96 -10.50 -5.20
C PRO A 231 -20.27 -9.92 -5.73
N LYS A 232 -21.11 -9.44 -4.82
CA LYS A 232 -22.26 -8.59 -5.15
C LYS A 232 -21.83 -7.15 -5.36
N ALA A 233 -20.88 -6.67 -4.56
CA ALA A 233 -20.31 -5.34 -4.71
C ALA A 233 -19.55 -5.23 -6.06
N PRO A 234 -19.76 -4.16 -6.84
CA PRO A 234 -18.97 -3.95 -8.05
C PRO A 234 -17.55 -3.48 -7.72
N CYS A 235 -16.63 -3.71 -8.66
CA CYS A 235 -15.31 -3.10 -8.69
C CYS A 235 -15.25 -2.00 -9.76
N GLU A 236 -14.65 -0.86 -9.45
CA GLU A 236 -14.43 0.26 -10.36
C GLU A 236 -12.95 0.66 -10.37
N VAL A 237 -12.47 1.17 -11.52
CA VAL A 237 -11.14 1.77 -11.62
C VAL A 237 -11.22 3.22 -11.13
N ARG A 238 -10.24 3.64 -10.32
CA ARG A 238 -10.10 5.01 -9.84
C ARG A 238 -8.69 5.52 -10.07
N GLU A 239 -8.56 6.81 -10.35
CA GLU A 239 -7.28 7.48 -10.32
C GLU A 239 -6.90 7.80 -8.88
N ILE A 240 -5.64 7.59 -8.52
CA ILE A 240 -5.11 8.00 -7.21
C ILE A 240 -5.11 9.53 -7.13
N PRO A 241 -5.61 10.14 -6.04
CA PRO A 241 -5.62 11.59 -5.88
C PRO A 241 -4.21 12.22 -5.97
N ASP A 242 -4.11 13.41 -6.58
CA ASP A 242 -2.84 14.11 -6.83
C ASP A 242 -1.97 14.33 -5.58
N TYR A 243 -2.59 14.53 -4.41
CA TYR A 243 -1.86 14.72 -3.15
C TYR A 243 -1.21 13.43 -2.63
N GLU A 244 -1.72 12.26 -3.05
CA GLU A 244 -1.25 10.94 -2.65
C GLU A 244 -0.30 10.34 -3.71
N ALA A 245 -0.58 10.60 -4.99
CA ALA A 245 0.06 9.95 -6.13
C ALA A 245 1.61 10.00 -6.15
N PRO A 246 2.29 11.11 -5.76
CA PRO A 246 3.76 11.15 -5.71
C PRO A 246 4.39 10.29 -4.60
N PHE A 247 3.60 9.89 -3.59
CA PHE A 247 4.09 9.23 -2.37
C PHE A 247 3.63 7.78 -2.22
N THR A 248 2.81 7.28 -3.14
CA THR A 248 2.24 5.93 -3.11
C THR A 248 2.73 5.06 -4.26
N HIS A 249 2.37 3.78 -4.24
CA HIS A 249 2.82 2.75 -5.18
C HIS A 249 2.09 2.83 -6.54
N ILE A 250 2.25 1.80 -7.38
CA ILE A 250 1.70 1.74 -8.74
C ILE A 250 0.17 1.60 -8.82
N GLY A 251 -0.44 1.09 -7.76
CA GLY A 251 -1.88 0.96 -7.57
C GLY A 251 -2.16 0.36 -6.19
N TYR A 252 -3.43 0.31 -5.82
CA TYR A 252 -3.90 -0.39 -4.62
C TYR A 252 -5.41 -0.64 -4.71
N TYR A 253 -5.90 -1.57 -3.90
CA TYR A 253 -7.33 -1.83 -3.74
C TYR A 253 -7.91 -1.18 -2.49
N ARG A 254 -9.13 -0.64 -2.59
CA ARG A 254 -9.97 -0.25 -1.46
C ARG A 254 -11.26 -1.06 -1.42
N HIS A 255 -11.60 -1.54 -0.23
CA HIS A 255 -12.81 -2.30 0.04
C HIS A 255 -14.10 -1.55 -0.33
N PRO A 256 -15.16 -2.28 -0.74
CA PRO A 256 -16.50 -1.71 -0.80
C PRO A 256 -16.99 -1.31 0.60
N ILE A 257 -17.90 -0.34 0.65
CA ILE A 257 -18.66 -0.06 1.87
C ILE A 257 -19.97 -0.87 1.81
N PRO A 258 -20.27 -1.72 2.82
CA PRO A 258 -21.48 -2.53 2.85
C PRO A 258 -22.77 -1.74 2.64
N GLY A 259 -23.79 -2.39 2.09
CA GLY A 259 -25.08 -1.74 1.79
C GLY A 259 -25.10 -0.95 0.48
N GLY A 260 -24.06 -1.08 -0.36
CA GLY A 260 -23.99 -0.42 -1.67
C GLY A 260 -23.63 1.05 -1.61
N VAL A 261 -23.11 1.53 -0.46
CA VAL A 261 -22.70 2.92 -0.26
C VAL A 261 -21.51 3.29 -1.16
N LYS A 262 -20.58 2.34 -1.35
CA LYS A 262 -19.40 2.54 -2.20
C LYS A 262 -18.96 1.23 -2.85
N PRO A 263 -18.60 1.22 -4.15
CA PRO A 263 -18.00 0.05 -4.80
C PRO A 263 -16.63 -0.28 -4.21
N GLY A 264 -16.12 -1.47 -4.49
CA GLY A 264 -14.69 -1.72 -4.36
C GLY A 264 -13.94 -0.93 -5.42
N GLU A 265 -12.77 -0.42 -5.09
CA GLU A 265 -12.04 0.50 -5.97
C GLU A 265 -10.63 -0.01 -6.22
N TYR A 266 -10.30 -0.25 -7.49
CA TYR A 266 -8.95 -0.46 -7.95
C TYR A 266 -8.36 0.91 -8.32
N PHE A 267 -7.53 1.43 -7.43
CA PHE A 267 -6.81 2.67 -7.63
C PHE A 267 -5.55 2.47 -8.46
N VAL A 268 -5.33 3.35 -9.43
CA VAL A 268 -4.16 3.30 -10.33
C VAL A 268 -3.41 4.62 -10.26
N ASN A 269 -2.08 4.51 -10.16
CA ASN A 269 -1.22 5.69 -10.10
C ASN A 269 -0.86 6.17 -11.50
N THR A 270 -1.47 7.27 -11.91
CA THR A 270 -1.22 7.95 -13.19
C THR A 270 -0.10 8.98 -13.10
N TYR A 271 0.42 9.27 -11.91
CA TYR A 271 1.51 10.22 -11.72
C TYR A 271 2.77 9.72 -12.42
N ARG A 272 3.36 10.60 -13.24
CA ARG A 272 4.52 10.33 -14.09
C ARG A 272 4.33 9.10 -14.98
N PRO A 273 3.42 9.16 -15.98
CA PRO A 273 3.13 8.04 -16.87
C PRO A 273 4.38 7.47 -17.53
N GLU A 274 5.38 8.32 -17.75
CA GLU A 274 6.62 7.93 -18.38
C GLU A 274 7.41 6.89 -17.56
N THR A 275 7.11 6.75 -16.28
CA THR A 275 7.71 5.77 -15.36
C THR A 275 6.90 4.48 -15.23
N ARG A 276 5.74 4.37 -15.88
CA ARG A 276 4.81 3.25 -15.75
C ARG A 276 4.94 2.26 -16.92
N PRO A 277 5.44 1.04 -16.71
CA PRO A 277 5.56 0.06 -17.79
C PRO A 277 4.19 -0.49 -18.21
N ARG A 278 3.92 -0.51 -19.52
CA ARG A 278 2.68 -1.05 -20.10
C ARG A 278 2.54 -2.55 -19.81
N PHE A 279 3.65 -3.26 -19.84
CA PHE A 279 3.69 -4.71 -19.67
C PHE A 279 3.24 -5.17 -18.26
N GLU A 280 3.28 -4.27 -17.27
CA GLU A 280 2.85 -4.55 -15.88
C GLU A 280 1.35 -4.27 -15.65
N ALA A 281 0.69 -3.55 -16.55
CA ALA A 281 -0.69 -3.10 -16.33
C ALA A 281 -1.68 -4.25 -16.18
N ARG A 282 -1.50 -5.34 -16.96
CA ARG A 282 -2.40 -6.50 -16.91
C ARG A 282 -2.30 -7.24 -15.59
N VAL A 283 -1.07 -7.55 -15.14
CA VAL A 283 -0.85 -8.26 -13.86
C VAL A 283 -1.30 -7.42 -12.67
N LEU A 284 -1.08 -6.09 -12.71
CA LEU A 284 -1.58 -5.19 -11.67
C LEU A 284 -3.12 -5.19 -11.59
N ALA A 285 -3.80 -5.13 -12.73
CA ALA A 285 -5.27 -5.18 -12.75
C ALA A 285 -5.81 -6.51 -12.19
N ILE A 286 -5.19 -7.63 -12.52
CA ILE A 286 -5.52 -8.96 -11.97
C ILE A 286 -5.36 -8.97 -10.44
N HIS A 287 -4.22 -8.46 -9.95
CA HIS A 287 -3.86 -8.45 -8.54
C HIS A 287 -4.81 -7.59 -7.69
N GLU A 288 -5.04 -6.35 -8.11
CA GLU A 288 -5.80 -5.37 -7.32
C GLU A 288 -7.31 -5.51 -7.46
N SER A 289 -7.78 -6.08 -8.57
CA SER A 289 -9.22 -6.20 -8.86
C SER A 289 -9.70 -7.66 -8.81
N ILE A 290 -10.18 -8.19 -9.93
CA ILE A 290 -10.65 -9.57 -10.07
C ILE A 290 -9.70 -10.34 -11.00
N PRO A 291 -9.32 -11.59 -10.68
CA PRO A 291 -9.72 -12.40 -9.53
C PRO A 291 -9.01 -12.08 -8.19
N GLY A 292 -8.13 -11.07 -8.11
CA GLY A 292 -7.33 -10.79 -6.92
C GLY A 292 -8.10 -10.19 -5.73
N HIS A 293 -7.62 -9.07 -5.22
CA HIS A 293 -8.10 -8.48 -3.96
C HIS A 293 -9.60 -8.22 -3.93
N HIS A 294 -10.19 -7.67 -5.00
CA HIS A 294 -11.62 -7.39 -5.02
C HIS A 294 -12.46 -8.66 -4.86
N LEU A 295 -12.13 -9.73 -5.59
CA LEU A 295 -12.88 -10.98 -5.51
C LEU A 295 -12.86 -11.53 -4.09
N GLN A 296 -11.68 -11.63 -3.49
CA GLN A 296 -11.48 -12.20 -2.17
C GLN A 296 -12.16 -11.37 -1.07
N LEU A 297 -11.83 -10.08 -1.02
CA LEU A 297 -12.17 -9.23 0.12
C LEU A 297 -13.65 -8.84 0.10
N ALA A 298 -14.24 -8.61 -1.08
CA ALA A 298 -15.67 -8.34 -1.18
C ALA A 298 -16.49 -9.57 -0.76
N ILE A 299 -16.12 -10.79 -1.19
CA ILE A 299 -16.78 -12.02 -0.73
C ILE A 299 -16.69 -12.14 0.79
N ALA A 300 -15.51 -11.92 1.39
CA ALA A 300 -15.31 -12.04 2.83
C ALA A 300 -16.28 -11.16 3.65
N GLN A 301 -16.54 -9.93 3.20
CA GLN A 301 -17.49 -9.01 3.84
C GLN A 301 -18.95 -9.46 3.66
N GLU A 302 -19.28 -10.03 2.51
CA GLU A 302 -20.62 -10.46 2.12
C GLU A 302 -21.07 -11.79 2.74
N LEU A 303 -20.16 -12.55 3.35
CA LEU A 303 -20.48 -13.83 3.99
C LEU A 303 -21.52 -13.65 5.12
N PRO A 304 -22.73 -14.22 5.03
CA PRO A 304 -23.83 -13.87 5.94
C PRO A 304 -23.63 -14.38 7.38
N ALA A 305 -23.02 -15.56 7.54
CA ALA A 305 -22.92 -16.25 8.84
C ALA A 305 -21.56 -16.09 9.54
N THR A 306 -20.67 -15.23 9.01
CA THR A 306 -19.32 -15.05 9.54
C THR A 306 -19.29 -13.98 10.63
N PRO A 307 -18.73 -14.24 11.83
CA PRO A 307 -18.57 -13.21 12.86
C PRO A 307 -17.78 -12.00 12.35
N ALA A 308 -18.14 -10.79 12.78
CA ALA A 308 -17.53 -9.55 12.31
C ALA A 308 -15.99 -9.56 12.40
N PHE A 309 -15.42 -10.04 13.50
CA PHE A 309 -13.96 -10.11 13.65
C PHE A 309 -13.30 -10.97 12.56
N ARG A 310 -13.95 -12.04 12.08
CA ARG A 310 -13.41 -12.88 10.99
C ARG A 310 -13.57 -12.26 9.61
N LYS A 311 -14.62 -11.44 9.41
CA LYS A 311 -14.81 -10.68 8.17
C LYS A 311 -13.72 -9.64 7.95
N HIS A 312 -13.13 -9.14 9.03
CA HIS A 312 -12.15 -8.06 9.04
C HIS A 312 -10.76 -8.46 9.54
N ALA A 313 -10.51 -9.76 9.76
CA ALA A 313 -9.24 -10.26 10.33
C ALA A 313 -8.08 -10.30 9.32
N GLU A 314 -8.26 -9.81 8.09
CA GLU A 314 -7.30 -9.70 6.97
C GLU A 314 -5.91 -10.27 7.27
N GLN A 315 -5.76 -11.59 7.09
CA GLN A 315 -4.47 -12.25 7.30
C GLN A 315 -3.58 -11.98 6.09
N ASN A 316 -2.50 -11.22 6.28
CA ASN A 316 -1.65 -10.73 5.19
C ASN A 316 -1.23 -11.84 4.20
N VAL A 317 -0.76 -12.99 4.70
CA VAL A 317 -0.39 -14.14 3.85
C VAL A 317 -1.53 -14.65 2.98
N PHE A 318 -2.77 -14.60 3.48
CA PHE A 318 -3.93 -15.08 2.73
C PHE A 318 -4.38 -14.04 1.72
N VAL A 319 -4.36 -12.75 2.08
CA VAL A 319 -4.73 -11.63 1.20
C VAL A 319 -3.73 -11.48 0.05
N GLU A 320 -2.46 -11.28 0.37
CA GLU A 320 -1.40 -11.14 -0.63
C GLU A 320 -1.17 -12.45 -1.37
N GLY A 321 -1.13 -13.59 -0.65
CA GLY A 321 -0.94 -14.90 -1.27
C GLY A 321 -2.06 -15.27 -2.24
N TRP A 322 -3.31 -14.87 -1.96
CA TRP A 322 -4.42 -15.01 -2.90
C TRP A 322 -4.18 -14.18 -4.16
N ALA A 323 -3.88 -12.89 -4.01
CA ALA A 323 -3.67 -12.01 -5.16
C ALA A 323 -2.50 -12.50 -6.03
N LEU A 324 -1.37 -12.91 -5.42
CA LEU A 324 -0.26 -13.57 -6.12
C LEU A 324 -0.68 -14.87 -6.83
N TYR A 325 -1.44 -15.74 -6.16
CA TYR A 325 -1.96 -16.97 -6.77
C TYR A 325 -2.81 -16.66 -8.01
N THR A 326 -3.64 -15.61 -7.96
CA THR A 326 -4.51 -15.25 -9.08
C THR A 326 -3.76 -14.72 -10.29
N GLU A 327 -2.57 -14.15 -10.10
CA GLU A 327 -1.68 -13.79 -11.21
C GLU A 327 -1.14 -15.03 -11.93
N ASP A 328 -0.92 -16.13 -11.21
CA ASP A 328 -0.61 -17.41 -11.86
C ASP A 328 -1.81 -18.00 -12.57
N LEU A 329 -2.97 -18.05 -11.89
CA LEU A 329 -4.23 -18.55 -12.45
C LEU A 329 -4.66 -17.80 -13.71
N ALA A 330 -4.36 -16.50 -13.80
CA ALA A 330 -4.71 -15.67 -14.95
C ALA A 330 -4.10 -16.17 -16.27
N GLU A 331 -2.98 -16.91 -16.23
CA GLU A 331 -2.43 -17.59 -17.41
C GLU A 331 -3.39 -18.68 -17.90
N GLU A 332 -3.88 -19.53 -16.98
CA GLU A 332 -4.82 -20.61 -17.29
C GLU A 332 -6.17 -20.05 -17.78
N MET A 333 -6.58 -18.90 -17.24
CA MET A 333 -7.77 -18.16 -17.68
C MET A 333 -7.63 -17.51 -19.07
N GLY A 334 -6.41 -17.47 -19.62
CA GLY A 334 -6.11 -16.80 -20.88
C GLY A 334 -6.21 -15.27 -20.80
N LEU A 335 -5.95 -14.67 -19.63
CA LEU A 335 -5.99 -13.22 -19.43
C LEU A 335 -4.69 -12.51 -19.84
N TYR A 336 -3.61 -13.27 -20.05
CA TYR A 336 -2.38 -12.76 -20.65
C TYR A 336 -2.40 -13.01 -22.16
N GLU A 337 -2.59 -11.93 -22.93
CA GLU A 337 -2.81 -11.99 -24.38
C GLU A 337 -1.48 -12.08 -25.15
N SER A 338 -0.38 -11.66 -24.54
CA SER A 338 0.93 -11.58 -25.18
C SER A 338 2.06 -12.14 -24.31
N ASP A 339 3.20 -12.46 -24.95
CA ASP A 339 4.46 -12.74 -24.22
C ASP A 339 4.92 -11.52 -23.40
N LEU A 340 4.54 -10.30 -23.80
CA LEU A 340 4.87 -9.09 -23.08
C LEU A 340 4.08 -8.98 -21.76
N ASP A 341 2.79 -9.35 -21.74
CA ASP A 341 2.02 -9.42 -20.50
C ASP A 341 2.60 -10.48 -19.54
N ARG A 342 3.03 -11.63 -20.09
CA ARG A 342 3.72 -12.68 -19.34
C ARG A 342 5.05 -12.19 -18.78
N MET A 343 5.77 -11.33 -19.51
CA MET A 343 6.96 -10.68 -18.99
C MET A 343 6.65 -9.77 -17.80
N GLY A 344 5.52 -9.05 -17.82
CA GLY A 344 5.09 -8.26 -16.66
C GLY A 344 4.69 -9.09 -15.45
N LYS A 345 4.00 -10.21 -15.66
CA LYS A 345 3.78 -11.20 -14.61
C LYS A 345 5.11 -11.63 -13.97
N LEU A 346 6.11 -11.97 -14.77
CA LEU A 346 7.44 -12.33 -14.25
C LEU A 346 8.17 -11.17 -13.58
N SER A 347 8.02 -9.92 -14.07
CA SER A 347 8.55 -8.72 -13.40
C SER A 347 8.02 -8.60 -11.96
N PHE A 348 6.70 -8.76 -11.79
CA PHE A 348 6.04 -8.75 -10.49
C PHE A 348 6.47 -9.92 -9.60
N ALA A 349 6.55 -11.12 -10.17
CA ALA A 349 7.04 -12.30 -9.46
C ALA A 349 8.49 -12.11 -8.99
N ALA A 350 9.38 -11.58 -9.84
CA ALA A 350 10.77 -11.30 -9.51
C ALA A 350 10.86 -10.29 -8.37
N TRP A 351 10.08 -9.20 -8.44
CA TRP A 351 10.03 -8.20 -7.38
C TRP A 351 9.68 -8.82 -6.01
N ARG A 352 8.67 -9.70 -5.96
CA ARG A 352 8.22 -10.34 -4.72
C ARG A 352 9.16 -11.46 -4.25
N ALA A 353 9.75 -12.22 -5.15
CA ALA A 353 10.79 -13.19 -4.81
C ALA A 353 12.01 -12.49 -4.19
N SER A 354 12.41 -11.36 -4.77
CA SER A 354 13.48 -10.51 -4.23
C SER A 354 13.16 -9.94 -2.86
N ARG A 355 11.89 -9.61 -2.56
CA ARG A 355 11.48 -9.22 -1.19
C ARG A 355 11.83 -10.28 -0.15
N LEU A 356 11.67 -11.57 -0.45
CA LEU A 356 12.05 -12.64 0.50
C LEU A 356 13.55 -12.61 0.82
N VAL A 357 14.40 -12.33 -0.17
CA VAL A 357 15.85 -12.28 -0.04
C VAL A 357 16.29 -11.01 0.70
N VAL A 358 15.77 -9.85 0.30
CA VAL A 358 16.15 -8.55 0.87
C VAL A 358 15.63 -8.39 2.29
N ASP A 359 14.38 -8.78 2.56
CA ASP A 359 13.78 -8.69 3.90
C ASP A 359 14.57 -9.53 4.91
N THR A 360 14.82 -10.81 4.59
CA THR A 360 15.65 -11.68 5.44
C THR A 360 17.12 -11.25 5.48
N GLY A 361 17.65 -10.77 4.34
CA GLY A 361 18.97 -10.19 4.23
C GLY A 361 19.18 -9.08 5.26
N ILE A 362 18.30 -8.10 5.26
CA ILE A 362 18.37 -6.93 6.15
C ILE A 362 18.03 -7.34 7.59
N HIS A 363 16.93 -8.05 7.81
CA HIS A 363 16.36 -8.26 9.15
C HIS A 363 16.85 -9.49 9.91
N ALA A 364 17.56 -10.41 9.25
CA ALA A 364 18.18 -11.57 9.89
C ALA A 364 19.68 -11.71 9.61
N PHE A 365 20.15 -11.31 8.42
CA PHE A 365 21.56 -11.43 8.03
C PHE A 365 22.35 -10.13 8.10
N GLY A 366 21.72 -9.04 8.57
CA GLY A 366 22.40 -7.78 8.84
C GLY A 366 22.82 -7.02 7.59
N TRP A 367 22.21 -7.27 6.43
CA TRP A 367 22.44 -6.44 5.25
C TRP A 367 22.11 -4.98 5.55
N SER A 368 23.01 -4.10 5.14
CA SER A 368 22.76 -2.68 5.02
C SER A 368 21.71 -2.41 3.94
N ARG A 369 21.10 -1.21 3.98
CA ARG A 369 20.23 -0.73 2.90
C ARG A 369 20.93 -0.79 1.54
N ALA A 370 22.21 -0.42 1.46
CA ALA A 370 22.97 -0.41 0.22
C ALA A 370 23.18 -1.83 -0.35
N GLU A 371 23.31 -2.85 0.50
CA GLU A 371 23.35 -4.25 0.05
C GLU A 371 22.00 -4.72 -0.50
N GLY A 372 20.90 -4.34 0.16
CA GLY A 372 19.56 -4.59 -0.35
C GLY A 372 19.33 -3.91 -1.71
N GLU A 373 19.71 -2.64 -1.86
CA GLU A 373 19.61 -1.89 -3.11
C GLU A 373 20.45 -2.53 -4.23
N ARG A 374 21.68 -2.97 -3.93
CA ARG A 374 22.52 -3.69 -4.90
C ARG A 374 21.93 -5.03 -5.33
N PHE A 375 21.19 -5.72 -4.46
CA PHE A 375 20.51 -6.95 -4.84
C PHE A 375 19.30 -6.69 -5.75
N MET A 376 18.60 -5.56 -5.54
CA MET A 376 17.41 -5.19 -6.32
C MET A 376 17.72 -4.57 -7.69
N ALA A 377 18.91 -3.99 -7.86
CA ALA A 377 19.38 -3.34 -9.09
C ALA A 377 19.71 -4.35 -10.19
#